data_AF-A0A8C4VZ67-F1
#
_entry.id   AF-A0A8C4VZ67-F1
#
_cell.length_a   1.000
_cell.length_b   1.000
_cell.length_c   1.000
_cell.angle_alpha   90.00
_cell.angle_beta   90.00
_cell.angle_gamma   90.00
#
_symmetry.space_group_name_H-M   'P 1'
#
loop_
_entity.id
_entity.type
_entity.pdbx_description
1 polymer ?
#
loop_
_entity_poly.entity_id
_entity_poly.type
_entity_poly.pdbx_seq_one_letter_code
_entity_poly.pdbx_strand_id
1 'polypeptide(L)'
;MPLKQSYLCQMRETVAPNGGLTMVYVLFTTSDLYNWKQQNPLFSEDPTPLTAVFETLITAHNPTWGDMRILLNTLLTAEERRLVLSRAHEWLAESVADPAEVAARLPESPPDWPHDEAGRILHGRYATAIVQGMKHCIRKTPNWAKLYNIRQEKNENPAAFYERLCNTCRRYIDLDPEDSNGKRVLILLFIGQSYEDIRKKLQKLEGASGKNIEELLEIAMKVYDRRDDEERKKGARVLAMALREGYEERGAKTKGWPGPPGKGRGPRLGRNQCAICKEEGHWKNECPRRRAMGEEHKYRTPPLPVLYNSAGPSGEGSSL
;
A
#
# COMPACT_ATOMS: atom_id res chain seq x y z
N MET A 1 -30.15 14.28 -53.49
CA MET A 1 -29.84 15.28 -52.43
C MET A 1 -28.43 14.98 -51.93
N PRO A 2 -27.47 15.93 -52.05
CA PRO A 2 -26.13 15.68 -51.54
C PRO A 2 -26.18 15.67 -50.00
N LEU A 3 -25.63 14.62 -49.41
CA LEU A 3 -25.38 14.53 -47.98
C LEU A 3 -24.54 15.75 -47.58
N LYS A 4 -25.07 16.63 -46.72
CA LYS A 4 -24.27 17.66 -46.04
C LYS A 4 -23.19 16.91 -45.26
N GLN A 5 -21.97 16.96 -45.76
CA GLN A 5 -20.81 16.36 -45.14
C GLN A 5 -20.54 17.15 -43.86
N SER A 6 -20.98 16.60 -42.73
CA SER A 6 -20.69 17.16 -41.40
C SER A 6 -19.20 17.02 -41.15
N TYR A 7 -18.50 18.15 -41.09
CA TYR A 7 -17.07 18.23 -40.81
C TYR A 7 -16.86 18.02 -39.29
N LEU A 8 -16.06 17.02 -38.92
CA LEU A 8 -15.95 16.42 -37.56
C LEU A 8 -14.51 16.43 -37.00
N CYS A 9 -13.80 17.56 -36.77
CA CYS A 9 -12.42 17.54 -36.23
C CYS A 9 -11.66 18.87 -35.95
N GLN A 10 -10.57 18.74 -35.17
CA GLN A 10 -9.48 19.67 -34.81
C GLN A 10 -9.07 20.60 -35.95
N MET A 11 -9.07 21.89 -35.67
CA MET A 11 -8.51 22.89 -36.57
C MET A 11 -7.03 23.12 -36.22
N ARG A 12 -6.13 22.97 -37.21
CA ARG A 12 -4.71 23.32 -37.11
C ARG A 12 -4.35 24.40 -38.12
N GLU A 13 -3.57 25.39 -37.71
CA GLU A 13 -2.98 26.36 -38.64
C GLU A 13 -1.87 25.70 -39.46
N THR A 14 -1.92 25.89 -40.77
CA THR A 14 -0.89 25.44 -41.72
C THR A 14 -0.59 26.56 -42.70
N VAL A 15 0.56 26.52 -43.36
CA VAL A 15 0.91 27.50 -44.39
C VAL A 15 0.36 27.02 -45.73
N ALA A 16 -0.55 27.80 -46.32
CA ALA A 16 -1.06 27.56 -47.66
C ALA A 16 0.03 27.81 -48.72
N PRO A 17 -0.12 27.26 -49.94
CA PRO A 17 0.86 27.44 -51.03
C PRO A 17 1.12 28.90 -51.42
N ASN A 18 0.22 29.82 -51.08
CA ASN A 18 0.35 31.26 -51.31
C ASN A 18 1.05 32.01 -50.16
N GLY A 19 1.54 31.30 -49.14
CA GLY A 19 2.17 31.89 -47.96
C GLY A 19 1.20 32.42 -46.89
N GLY A 20 -0.11 32.32 -47.12
CA GLY A 20 -1.13 32.66 -46.12
C GLY A 20 -1.33 31.54 -45.11
N LEU A 21 -1.76 31.86 -43.88
CA LEU A 21 -2.18 30.84 -42.92
C LEU A 21 -3.56 30.29 -43.33
N THR A 22 -3.70 28.97 -43.35
CA THR A 22 -4.95 28.27 -43.63
C THR A 22 -5.20 27.19 -42.59
N MET A 23 -6.48 27.00 -42.25
CA MET A 23 -6.87 25.99 -41.27
C MET A 23 -7.03 24.64 -41.96
N VAL A 24 -6.32 23.64 -41.46
CA VAL A 24 -6.45 22.24 -41.89
C VAL A 24 -7.02 21.43 -40.75
N TYR A 25 -7.91 20.55 -41.12
CA TYR A 25 -8.63 19.67 -40.24
C TYR A 25 -7.86 18.36 -40.01
N VAL A 26 -7.66 17.93 -38.76
CA VAL A 26 -6.91 16.70 -38.42
C VAL A 26 -7.63 15.82 -37.40
N LEU A 27 -8.03 14.60 -37.81
CA LEU A 27 -8.73 13.58 -37.00
C LEU A 27 -7.95 13.11 -35.77
N PHE A 28 -8.63 12.98 -34.62
CA PHE A 28 -8.16 12.10 -33.54
C PHE A 28 -8.01 10.69 -34.13
N THR A 29 -6.90 10.03 -33.83
CA THR A 29 -6.78 8.64 -34.26
C THR A 29 -7.71 7.78 -33.40
N THR A 30 -8.26 6.72 -33.99
CA THR A 30 -9.07 5.75 -33.24
C THR A 30 -8.24 5.13 -32.11
N SER A 31 -6.94 4.92 -32.35
CA SER A 31 -5.99 4.45 -31.34
C SER A 31 -5.91 5.39 -30.12
N ASP A 32 -5.81 6.70 -30.32
CA ASP A 32 -5.77 7.67 -29.21
C ASP A 32 -7.03 7.57 -28.34
N LEU A 33 -8.21 7.55 -28.98
CA LEU A 33 -9.49 7.46 -28.28
C LEU A 33 -9.61 6.17 -27.46
N TYR A 34 -9.22 5.03 -28.03
CA TYR A 34 -9.24 3.75 -27.30
C TYR A 34 -8.18 3.69 -26.20
N ASN A 35 -7.00 4.26 -26.42
CA ASN A 35 -5.93 4.32 -25.42
C ASN A 35 -6.37 5.15 -24.20
N TRP A 36 -6.92 6.35 -24.42
CA TRP A 36 -7.43 7.17 -23.33
C TRP A 36 -8.57 6.48 -22.58
N LYS A 37 -9.45 5.75 -23.28
CA LYS A 37 -10.51 4.99 -22.60
C LYS A 37 -9.98 3.85 -21.72
N GLN A 38 -8.96 3.14 -22.19
CA GLN A 38 -8.39 1.98 -21.48
C GLN A 38 -7.47 2.37 -20.33
N GLN A 39 -6.78 3.51 -20.42
CA GLN A 39 -5.82 3.97 -19.41
C GLN A 39 -6.47 4.66 -18.20
N ASN A 40 -7.74 5.05 -18.30
CA ASN A 40 -8.45 5.77 -17.26
C ASN A 40 -9.52 4.88 -16.61
N PRO A 41 -9.80 5.04 -15.30
CA PRO A 41 -10.96 4.40 -14.68
C PRO A 41 -12.26 4.90 -15.31
N LEU A 42 -13.38 4.23 -15.00
CA LEU A 42 -14.70 4.72 -15.38
C LEU A 42 -14.92 6.12 -14.79
N PHE A 43 -15.52 7.03 -15.57
CA PHE A 43 -15.74 8.41 -15.15
C PHE A 43 -16.61 8.50 -13.88
N SER A 44 -17.56 7.58 -13.73
CA SER A 44 -18.40 7.43 -12.54
C SER A 44 -17.65 6.96 -11.28
N GLU A 45 -16.48 6.33 -11.42
CA GLU A 45 -15.63 5.96 -10.29
C GLU A 45 -14.70 7.09 -9.87
N ASP A 46 -14.06 7.73 -10.85
CA ASP A 46 -13.22 8.90 -10.66
C ASP A 46 -13.26 9.79 -11.91
N PRO A 47 -13.91 10.97 -11.84
CA PRO A 47 -14.01 11.86 -13.00
C PRO A 47 -12.69 12.60 -13.28
N THR A 48 -11.75 12.63 -12.33
CA THR A 48 -10.56 13.49 -12.36
C THR A 48 -9.65 13.19 -13.56
N PRO A 49 -9.27 11.92 -13.84
CA PRO A 49 -8.32 11.62 -14.91
C PRO A 49 -8.86 11.97 -16.30
N LEU A 50 -10.11 11.60 -16.59
CA LEU A 50 -10.76 11.95 -17.86
C LEU A 50 -11.03 13.44 -17.98
N THR A 51 -11.35 14.15 -16.90
CA THR A 51 -11.48 15.61 -16.93
C THR A 51 -10.16 16.27 -17.34
N ALA A 52 -9.03 15.82 -16.78
CA ALA A 52 -7.71 16.34 -17.13
C ALA A 52 -7.33 16.07 -18.60
N VAL A 53 -7.75 14.93 -19.17
CA VAL A 53 -7.60 14.67 -20.61
C VAL A 53 -8.35 15.71 -21.43
N PHE A 54 -9.62 15.97 -21.11
CA PHE A 54 -10.42 16.98 -21.81
C PHE A 54 -9.81 18.39 -21.70
N GLU A 55 -9.33 18.78 -20.52
CA GLU A 55 -8.64 20.07 -20.32
C GLU A 55 -7.38 20.22 -21.18
N THR A 56 -6.59 19.15 -21.25
CA THR A 56 -5.38 19.11 -22.09
C THR A 56 -5.75 19.26 -23.56
N LEU A 57 -6.78 18.55 -24.02
CA LEU A 57 -7.24 18.60 -25.40
C LEU A 57 -7.78 19.97 -25.79
N ILE A 58 -8.52 20.63 -24.89
CA ILE A 58 -9.01 21.99 -25.12
C ILE A 58 -7.84 22.96 -25.32
N THR A 59 -6.87 22.90 -24.42
CA THR A 59 -5.71 23.80 -24.42
C THR A 59 -4.83 23.57 -25.65
N ALA A 60 -4.61 22.31 -26.04
CA ALA A 60 -3.67 21.97 -27.10
C ALA A 60 -4.26 22.05 -28.52
N HIS A 61 -5.57 21.84 -28.66
CA HIS A 61 -6.17 21.55 -29.98
C HIS A 61 -7.44 22.34 -30.31
N ASN A 62 -7.96 23.17 -29.40
CA ASN A 62 -9.17 23.96 -29.58
C ASN A 62 -10.30 23.18 -30.33
N PRO A 63 -10.77 22.06 -29.74
CA PRO A 63 -11.65 21.10 -30.38
C PRO A 63 -12.97 21.77 -30.79
N THR A 64 -13.49 21.36 -31.94
CA THR A 64 -14.81 21.78 -32.42
C THR A 64 -15.92 21.17 -31.57
N TRP A 65 -17.17 21.57 -31.84
CA TRP A 65 -18.34 20.95 -31.22
C TRP A 65 -18.37 19.45 -31.55
N GLY A 66 -18.11 19.08 -32.80
CA GLY A 66 -18.11 17.70 -33.25
C GLY A 66 -17.05 16.85 -32.55
N ASP A 67 -15.85 17.40 -32.35
CA ASP A 67 -14.78 16.76 -31.57
C ASP A 67 -15.22 16.42 -30.15
N MET A 68 -15.77 17.42 -29.46
CA MET A 68 -16.24 17.27 -28.09
C MET A 68 -17.36 16.22 -28.01
N ARG A 69 -18.25 16.16 -29.01
CA ARG A 69 -19.27 15.10 -29.10
C ARG A 69 -18.65 13.71 -29.28
N ILE A 70 -17.62 13.56 -30.12
CA ILE A 70 -16.91 12.27 -30.31
C ILE A 70 -16.24 11.85 -29.00
N LEU A 71 -15.54 12.77 -28.33
CA LEU A 71 -14.89 12.50 -27.04
C LEU A 71 -15.91 12.06 -25.99
N LEU A 72 -17.02 12.80 -25.83
CA LEU A 72 -18.10 12.44 -24.90
C LEU A 72 -18.77 11.10 -25.23
N ASN A 73 -18.95 10.79 -26.52
CA ASN A 73 -19.59 9.53 -26.93
C ASN A 73 -18.66 8.32 -26.80
N THR A 74 -17.35 8.53 -26.95
CA THR A 74 -16.37 7.45 -26.95
C THR A 74 -15.89 7.15 -25.54
N LEU A 75 -15.55 8.19 -24.77
CA LEU A 75 -14.92 8.08 -23.46
C LEU A 75 -15.91 7.87 -22.31
N LEU A 76 -17.16 8.34 -22.45
CA LEU A 76 -18.18 8.24 -21.41
C LEU A 76 -19.31 7.27 -21.80
N THR A 77 -19.93 6.66 -20.81
CA THR A 77 -21.22 5.97 -20.94
C THR A 77 -22.36 6.96 -21.24
N ALA A 78 -23.54 6.45 -21.63
CA ALA A 78 -24.69 7.31 -21.91
C ALA A 78 -25.16 8.07 -20.66
N GLU A 79 -25.12 7.43 -19.50
CA GLU A 79 -25.51 7.95 -18.20
C GLU A 79 -24.53 9.03 -17.72
N GLU A 80 -23.23 8.76 -17.80
CA GLU A 80 -22.17 9.73 -17.48
C GLU A 80 -22.27 10.96 -18.39
N ARG A 81 -22.45 10.76 -19.70
CA ARG A 81 -22.64 11.86 -20.66
C ARG A 81 -23.87 12.70 -20.34
N ARG A 82 -25.01 12.07 -20.02
CA ARG A 82 -26.23 12.80 -19.64
C ARG A 82 -26.01 13.63 -18.38
N LEU A 83 -25.30 13.07 -17.39
CA LEU A 83 -24.96 13.79 -16.16
C LEU A 83 -24.05 14.99 -16.45
N VAL A 84 -23.00 14.83 -17.25
CA VAL A 84 -22.09 15.92 -17.66
C VAL A 84 -22.85 17.05 -18.31
N LEU A 85 -23.73 16.75 -19.26
CA LEU A 85 -24.53 17.77 -19.95
C LEU A 85 -25.50 18.49 -19.00
N SER A 86 -26.14 17.76 -18.07
CA SER A 86 -26.99 18.36 -17.04
C SER A 86 -26.21 19.33 -16.15
N ARG A 87 -25.01 18.94 -15.73
CA ARG A 87 -24.16 19.78 -14.87
C ARG A 87 -23.58 20.99 -15.60
N ALA A 88 -23.22 20.83 -16.87
CA ALA A 88 -22.81 21.93 -17.72
C ALA A 88 -23.94 22.97 -17.88
N HIS A 89 -25.18 22.49 -18.04
CA HIS A 89 -26.36 23.35 -18.11
C HIS A 89 -26.59 24.11 -16.80
N GLU A 90 -26.58 23.42 -15.65
CA GLU A 90 -26.71 24.04 -14.32
C GLU A 90 -25.65 25.13 -14.10
N TRP A 91 -24.38 24.81 -14.37
CA TRP A 91 -23.27 25.76 -14.25
C TRP A 91 -23.45 27.01 -15.13
N LEU A 92 -23.97 26.85 -16.36
CA LEU A 92 -24.28 28.00 -17.23
C LEU A 92 -25.46 28.82 -16.68
N ALA A 93 -26.52 28.16 -16.23
CA ALA A 93 -27.73 28.79 -15.72
C ALA A 93 -27.50 29.61 -14.44
N GLU A 94 -26.43 29.34 -13.69
CA GLU A 94 -26.03 30.16 -12.53
C GLU A 94 -25.61 31.59 -12.92
N SER A 95 -25.08 31.78 -14.14
CA SER A 95 -24.52 33.06 -14.60
C SER A 95 -25.27 33.68 -15.79
N VAL A 96 -26.13 32.90 -16.45
CA VAL A 96 -26.89 33.31 -17.63
C VAL A 96 -28.38 33.17 -17.32
N ALA A 97 -29.07 34.30 -17.21
CA ALA A 97 -30.49 34.34 -16.87
C ALA A 97 -31.40 33.88 -18.01
N ASP A 98 -31.00 34.08 -19.27
CA ASP A 98 -31.79 33.70 -20.44
C ASP A 98 -31.57 32.22 -20.81
N PRO A 99 -32.60 31.36 -20.73
CA PRO A 99 -32.50 29.97 -21.14
C PRO A 99 -32.13 29.78 -22.61
N ALA A 100 -32.52 30.71 -23.50
CA ALA A 100 -32.17 30.62 -24.91
C ALA A 100 -30.67 30.81 -25.13
N GLU A 101 -30.03 31.70 -24.35
CA GLU A 101 -28.59 31.88 -24.39
C GLU A 101 -27.84 30.68 -23.81
N VAL A 102 -28.35 30.05 -22.75
CA VAL A 102 -27.80 28.77 -22.24
C VAL A 102 -27.85 27.69 -23.32
N ALA A 103 -28.99 27.53 -24.00
CA ALA A 103 -29.15 26.58 -25.10
C ALA A 103 -28.22 26.86 -26.28
N ALA A 104 -27.98 28.14 -26.60
CA ALA A 104 -27.04 28.55 -27.64
C ALA A 104 -25.57 28.25 -27.28
N ARG A 105 -25.21 28.30 -25.99
CA ARG A 105 -23.86 27.99 -25.49
C ARG A 105 -23.62 26.48 -25.31
N LEU A 106 -24.68 25.69 -25.12
CA LEU A 106 -24.63 24.24 -24.96
C LEU A 106 -25.59 23.51 -25.94
N PRO A 107 -25.41 23.66 -27.26
CA PRO A 107 -26.32 23.06 -28.23
C PRO A 107 -26.20 21.53 -28.25
N GLU A 108 -27.35 20.85 -28.28
CA GLU A 108 -27.44 19.40 -28.41
C GLU A 108 -27.29 18.92 -29.86
N SER A 109 -27.68 19.76 -30.81
CA SER A 109 -27.56 19.52 -32.25
C SER A 109 -26.35 20.27 -32.83
N PRO A 110 -25.82 19.86 -34.00
CA PRO A 110 -24.69 20.53 -34.63
C PRO A 110 -24.98 22.04 -34.83
N PRO A 111 -24.17 22.94 -34.26
CA PRO A 111 -24.33 24.36 -34.46
C PRO A 111 -23.74 24.81 -35.81
N ASP A 112 -24.27 25.89 -36.37
CA ASP A 112 -23.76 26.52 -37.61
C ASP A 112 -22.68 27.57 -37.30
N TRP A 113 -21.73 27.23 -36.42
CA TRP A 113 -20.65 28.14 -36.05
C TRP A 113 -19.63 28.28 -37.19
N PRO A 114 -19.13 29.50 -37.46
CA PRO A 114 -18.17 29.72 -38.54
C PRO A 114 -16.83 29.03 -38.26
N HIS A 115 -16.00 28.84 -39.29
CA HIS A 115 -14.67 28.22 -39.17
C HIS A 115 -13.56 29.29 -39.11
N ASP A 116 -13.82 30.37 -38.40
CA ASP A 116 -12.95 31.53 -38.21
C ASP A 116 -12.65 31.79 -36.72
N GLU A 117 -12.07 32.94 -36.38
CA GLU A 117 -11.80 33.33 -34.99
C GLU A 117 -13.07 33.38 -34.13
N ALA A 118 -14.18 33.91 -34.67
CA ALA A 118 -15.44 33.98 -33.93
C ALA A 118 -15.96 32.56 -33.62
N GLY A 119 -15.84 31.66 -34.58
CA GLY A 119 -16.12 30.25 -34.42
C GLY A 119 -15.28 29.57 -33.36
N ARG A 120 -13.97 29.85 -33.32
CA ARG A 120 -13.06 29.32 -32.29
C ARG A 120 -13.51 29.67 -30.88
N ILE A 121 -13.92 30.93 -30.68
CA ILE A 121 -14.42 31.39 -29.39
C ILE A 121 -15.68 30.60 -29.00
N LEU A 122 -16.61 30.37 -29.93
CA LEU A 122 -17.84 29.61 -29.66
C LEU A 122 -17.55 28.14 -29.33
N HIS A 123 -16.66 27.49 -30.08
CA HIS A 123 -16.20 26.13 -29.80
C HIS A 123 -15.50 26.03 -28.43
N GLY A 124 -14.62 26.99 -28.10
CA GLY A 124 -13.96 27.05 -26.81
C GLY A 124 -14.93 27.25 -25.64
N ARG A 125 -15.97 28.08 -25.80
CA ARG A 125 -17.04 28.25 -24.81
C ARG A 125 -17.82 26.97 -24.59
N TYR A 126 -18.17 26.25 -25.66
CA TYR A 126 -18.81 24.94 -25.56
C TYR A 126 -17.95 23.94 -24.79
N ALA A 127 -16.67 23.82 -25.18
CA ALA A 127 -15.77 22.88 -24.57
C ALA A 127 -15.52 23.20 -23.08
N THR A 128 -15.44 24.49 -22.74
CA THR A 128 -15.37 24.97 -21.35
C THR A 128 -16.60 24.57 -20.57
N ALA A 129 -17.81 24.77 -21.11
CA ALA A 129 -19.04 24.37 -20.44
C ALA A 129 -19.08 22.86 -20.17
N ILE A 130 -18.62 22.03 -21.12
CA ILE A 130 -18.50 20.59 -20.94
C ILE A 130 -17.55 20.24 -19.80
N VAL A 131 -16.34 20.80 -19.77
CA VAL A 131 -15.37 20.53 -18.69
C VAL A 131 -15.88 21.00 -17.34
N GLN A 132 -16.57 22.14 -17.28
CA GLN A 132 -17.22 22.58 -16.05
C GLN A 132 -18.31 21.58 -15.63
N GLY A 133 -19.12 21.11 -16.57
CA GLY A 133 -20.05 20.00 -16.32
C GLY A 133 -19.36 18.77 -15.72
N MET A 134 -18.21 18.35 -16.29
CA MET A 134 -17.42 17.23 -15.77
C MET A 134 -16.91 17.48 -14.35
N LYS A 135 -16.38 18.67 -14.06
CA LYS A 135 -15.94 19.06 -12.71
C LYS A 135 -17.07 19.07 -11.68
N HIS A 136 -18.27 19.44 -12.10
CA HIS A 136 -19.46 19.50 -11.24
C HIS A 136 -20.26 18.18 -11.24
N CYS A 137 -19.79 17.15 -11.95
CA CYS A 137 -20.31 15.78 -11.85
C CYS A 137 -19.96 15.10 -10.53
N ILE A 138 -19.16 15.74 -9.66
CA ILE A 138 -18.87 15.27 -8.30
C ILE A 138 -20.17 15.35 -7.44
N ARG A 139 -21.10 14.45 -7.69
CA ARG A 139 -21.84 13.80 -6.62
C ARG A 139 -21.19 12.44 -6.48
N LYS A 140 -20.45 12.24 -5.39
CA LYS A 140 -20.18 10.88 -4.92
C LYS A 140 -21.54 10.22 -4.75
N THR A 141 -21.99 9.43 -5.72
CA THR A 141 -23.14 8.56 -5.47
C THR A 141 -22.66 7.64 -4.37
N PRO A 142 -23.16 7.73 -3.13
CA PRO A 142 -22.50 7.11 -2.00
C PRO A 142 -22.43 5.60 -2.22
N ASN A 143 -21.23 5.06 -2.42
CA ASN A 143 -21.05 3.63 -2.67
C ASN A 143 -20.96 2.89 -1.33
N TRP A 144 -22.11 2.79 -0.66
CA TRP A 144 -22.25 2.11 0.62
C TRP A 144 -21.81 0.66 0.58
N ALA A 145 -21.95 -0.01 -0.58
CA ALA A 145 -21.50 -1.40 -0.75
C ALA A 145 -19.98 -1.55 -0.54
N LYS A 146 -19.16 -0.61 -1.05
CA LYS A 146 -17.71 -0.62 -0.80
C LYS A 146 -17.40 -0.52 0.70
N LEU A 147 -18.13 0.30 1.45
CA LEU A 147 -17.93 0.45 2.90
C LEU A 147 -18.40 -0.79 3.68
N TYR A 148 -19.56 -1.38 3.33
CA TYR A 148 -20.09 -2.55 4.03
C TYR A 148 -19.33 -3.86 3.78
N ASN A 149 -18.58 -3.94 2.67
CA ASN A 149 -17.80 -5.11 2.31
C ASN A 149 -16.41 -5.18 2.96
N ILE A 150 -15.95 -4.11 3.61
CA ILE A 150 -14.66 -4.13 4.31
C ILE A 150 -14.75 -5.08 5.50
N ARG A 151 -13.74 -5.94 5.64
CA ARG A 151 -13.53 -6.80 6.81
C ARG A 151 -12.10 -6.66 7.28
N GLN A 152 -11.90 -6.71 8.59
CA GLN A 152 -10.55 -6.78 9.16
C GLN A 152 -9.94 -8.15 8.84
N GLU A 153 -8.72 -8.16 8.32
CA GLU A 153 -7.99 -9.41 8.08
C GLU A 153 -7.42 -9.99 9.39
N LYS A 154 -7.07 -11.28 9.38
CA LYS A 154 -6.54 -11.95 10.57
C LYS A 154 -5.34 -11.21 11.17
N ASN A 155 -4.38 -10.83 10.34
CA ASN A 155 -3.11 -10.23 10.78
C ASN A 155 -3.10 -8.70 10.62
N GLU A 156 -4.27 -8.10 10.39
CA GLU A 156 -4.38 -6.66 10.23
C GLU A 156 -4.56 -5.99 11.59
N ASN A 157 -3.69 -5.02 11.87
CA ASN A 157 -3.77 -4.20 13.08
C ASN A 157 -5.12 -3.47 13.14
N PRO A 158 -5.83 -3.47 14.30
CA PRO A 158 -7.13 -2.79 14.45
C PRO A 158 -7.13 -1.31 14.04
N ALA A 159 -6.06 -0.56 14.30
CA ALA A 159 -5.94 0.84 13.90
C ALA A 159 -5.86 0.99 12.38
N ALA A 160 -5.07 0.15 11.71
CA ALA A 160 -4.97 0.15 10.25
C ALA A 160 -6.31 -0.22 9.59
N PHE A 161 -7.03 -1.17 10.18
CA PHE A 161 -8.38 -1.52 9.74
C PHE A 161 -9.36 -0.34 9.88
N TYR A 162 -9.36 0.35 11.02
CA TYR A 162 -10.20 1.54 11.20
C TYR A 162 -9.84 2.66 10.21
N GLU A 163 -8.55 2.88 9.97
CA GLU A 163 -8.08 3.87 9.00
C GLU A 163 -8.58 3.55 7.58
N ARG A 164 -8.59 2.27 7.18
CA ARG A 164 -9.21 1.83 5.91
C ARG A 164 -10.70 2.15 5.82
N LEU A 165 -11.46 1.98 6.92
CA LEU A 165 -12.87 2.37 6.96
C LEU A 165 -13.02 3.88 6.75
N CYS A 166 -12.24 4.69 7.47
CA CYS A 166 -12.24 6.15 7.33
C CYS A 166 -11.85 6.59 5.92
N ASN A 167 -10.80 6.02 5.33
CA ASN A 167 -10.34 6.36 3.99
C ASN A 167 -11.37 5.97 2.92
N THR A 168 -12.04 4.83 3.09
CA THR A 168 -13.13 4.41 2.19
C THR A 168 -14.35 5.33 2.32
N CYS A 169 -14.69 5.72 3.55
CA CYS A 169 -15.75 6.68 3.82
C CYS A 169 -15.47 8.01 3.11
N ARG A 170 -14.29 8.61 3.34
CA ARG A 170 -13.87 9.86 2.69
C ARG A 170 -13.87 9.77 1.17
N ARG A 171 -13.50 8.62 0.60
CA ARG A 171 -13.36 8.45 -0.85
C ARG A 171 -14.68 8.19 -1.56
N TYR A 172 -15.56 7.38 -0.97
CA TYR A 172 -16.71 6.81 -1.69
C TYR A 172 -18.08 7.18 -1.11
N ILE A 173 -18.12 7.77 0.09
CA ILE A 173 -19.36 8.15 0.78
C ILE A 173 -19.33 9.66 1.02
N ASP A 174 -20.49 10.30 0.97
CA ASP A 174 -20.68 11.70 1.40
C ASP A 174 -20.99 11.75 2.90
N LEU A 175 -20.04 11.23 3.70
CA LEU A 175 -20.14 11.15 5.15
C LEU A 175 -18.78 11.54 5.73
N ASP A 176 -18.76 12.56 6.58
CA ASP A 176 -17.52 13.00 7.24
C ASP A 176 -17.21 12.07 8.41
N PRO A 177 -16.09 11.33 8.40
CA PRO A 177 -15.71 10.46 9.51
C PRO A 177 -15.46 11.21 10.83
N GLU A 178 -15.26 12.52 10.80
CA GLU A 178 -15.02 13.33 12.00
C GLU A 178 -16.29 13.89 12.63
N ASP A 179 -17.41 13.91 11.89
CA ASP A 179 -18.70 14.36 12.40
C ASP A 179 -19.36 13.29 13.30
N SER A 180 -20.37 13.68 14.08
CA SER A 180 -21.03 12.77 15.04
C SER A 180 -21.75 11.60 14.37
N ASN A 181 -22.29 11.80 13.16
CA ASN A 181 -23.04 10.76 12.44
C ASN A 181 -22.09 9.75 11.78
N GLY A 182 -21.02 10.24 11.16
CA GLY A 182 -19.93 9.45 10.59
C GLY A 182 -19.24 8.60 11.64
N LYS A 183 -18.89 9.20 12.79
CA LYS A 183 -18.36 8.44 13.93
C LYS A 183 -19.28 7.32 14.35
N ARG A 184 -20.59 7.58 14.49
CA ARG A 184 -21.57 6.56 14.87
C ARG A 184 -21.64 5.40 13.88
N VAL A 185 -21.66 5.69 12.57
CA VAL A 185 -21.66 4.67 11.53
C VAL A 185 -20.37 3.85 11.56
N LEU A 186 -19.21 4.52 11.65
CA LEU A 186 -17.90 3.88 11.65
C LEU A 186 -17.68 3.02 12.90
N ILE A 187 -18.19 3.40 14.06
CA ILE A 187 -18.17 2.58 15.29
C ILE A 187 -18.93 1.27 15.07
N LEU A 188 -20.15 1.34 14.53
CA LEU A 188 -20.96 0.15 14.25
C LEU A 188 -20.27 -0.78 13.25
N LEU A 189 -19.66 -0.20 12.22
CA LEU A 189 -18.88 -0.95 11.22
C LEU A 189 -17.65 -1.58 11.84
N PHE A 190 -16.86 -0.83 12.60
CA PHE A 190 -15.68 -1.35 13.29
C PHE A 190 -16.03 -2.57 14.15
N ILE A 191 -17.05 -2.45 15.00
CA ILE A 191 -17.52 -3.57 15.85
C ILE A 191 -17.96 -4.77 14.99
N GLY A 192 -18.78 -4.55 13.95
CA GLY A 192 -19.37 -5.62 13.15
C GLY A 192 -18.43 -6.27 12.11
N GLN A 193 -17.42 -5.53 11.65
CA GLN A 193 -16.51 -5.95 10.58
C GLN A 193 -15.10 -6.30 11.08
N SER A 194 -14.79 -6.05 12.36
CA SER A 194 -13.59 -6.58 13.01
C SER A 194 -13.49 -8.11 12.90
N TYR A 195 -12.26 -8.60 13.06
CA TYR A 195 -11.95 -10.02 13.05
C TYR A 195 -12.67 -10.72 14.21
N GLU A 196 -12.89 -12.03 14.09
CA GLU A 196 -13.89 -12.75 14.89
C GLU A 196 -13.70 -12.63 16.41
N ASP A 197 -12.46 -12.71 16.89
CA ASP A 197 -12.10 -12.59 18.30
C ASP A 197 -12.35 -11.17 18.85
N ILE A 198 -11.91 -10.14 18.12
CA ILE A 198 -12.10 -8.72 18.44
C ILE A 198 -13.60 -8.40 18.41
N ARG A 199 -14.31 -8.77 17.33
CA ARG A 199 -15.76 -8.57 17.19
C ARG A 199 -16.52 -9.17 18.37
N LYS A 200 -16.24 -10.43 18.73
CA LYS A 200 -16.87 -11.09 19.89
C LYS A 200 -16.55 -10.37 21.20
N LYS A 201 -15.35 -9.81 21.36
CA LYS A 201 -14.98 -9.04 22.56
C LYS A 201 -15.74 -7.72 22.63
N LEU A 202 -15.80 -6.97 21.51
CA LEU A 202 -16.46 -5.67 21.44
C LEU A 202 -17.99 -5.78 21.60
N GLN A 203 -18.62 -6.79 20.99
CA GLN A 203 -20.07 -7.03 21.12
C GLN A 203 -20.53 -7.37 22.54
N LYS A 204 -19.62 -7.87 23.40
CA LYS A 204 -19.92 -8.18 24.80
C LYS A 204 -19.79 -6.97 25.73
N LEU A 205 -19.29 -5.84 25.26
CA LEU A 205 -19.18 -4.63 26.07
C LEU A 205 -20.57 -3.99 26.18
N GLU A 206 -21.00 -3.71 27.41
CA GLU A 206 -22.18 -2.89 27.63
C GLU A 206 -21.99 -1.50 27.03
N GLY A 207 -22.97 -1.05 26.24
CA GLY A 207 -22.91 0.26 25.59
C GLY A 207 -21.81 0.40 24.53
N ALA A 208 -21.34 -0.70 23.91
CA ALA A 208 -20.26 -0.66 22.91
C ALA A 208 -20.46 0.40 21.83
N SER A 209 -21.67 0.52 21.28
CA SER A 209 -22.01 1.50 20.23
C SER A 209 -22.04 2.95 20.70
N GLY A 210 -22.02 3.20 22.01
CA GLY A 210 -21.97 4.53 22.61
C GLY A 210 -20.57 4.95 23.09
N LYS A 211 -19.57 4.07 22.96
CA LYS A 211 -18.17 4.38 23.27
C LYS A 211 -17.53 5.17 22.15
N ASN A 212 -16.52 5.98 22.47
CA ASN A 212 -15.67 6.61 21.46
C ASN A 212 -14.77 5.55 20.78
N ILE A 213 -14.21 5.92 19.63
CA ILE A 213 -13.41 4.97 18.85
C ILE A 213 -12.08 4.65 19.53
N GLU A 214 -11.49 5.60 20.25
CA GLU A 214 -10.21 5.45 20.94
C GLU A 214 -10.27 4.32 21.98
N GLU A 215 -11.34 4.28 22.78
CA GLU A 215 -11.60 3.20 23.74
C GLU A 215 -11.77 1.84 23.07
N LEU A 216 -12.51 1.80 21.95
CA LEU A 216 -12.74 0.55 21.20
C LEU A 216 -11.44 0.04 20.57
N LEU A 217 -10.62 0.95 20.04
CA LEU A 217 -9.30 0.64 19.48
C LEU A 217 -8.35 0.10 20.55
N GLU A 218 -8.33 0.70 21.74
CA GLU A 218 -7.49 0.23 22.85
C GLU A 218 -7.86 -1.22 23.25
N ILE A 219 -9.16 -1.52 23.33
CA ILE A 219 -9.64 -2.87 23.64
C ILE A 219 -9.31 -3.84 22.50
N ALA A 220 -9.53 -3.44 21.25
CA ALA A 220 -9.24 -4.25 20.08
C ALA A 220 -7.74 -4.58 19.98
N MET A 221 -6.87 -3.61 20.24
CA MET A 221 -5.42 -3.79 20.24
C MET A 221 -4.99 -4.82 21.29
N LYS A 222 -5.52 -4.73 22.52
CA LYS A 222 -5.23 -5.71 23.59
C LYS A 222 -5.62 -7.14 23.21
N VAL A 223 -6.71 -7.31 22.45
CA VAL A 223 -7.13 -8.63 21.94
C VAL A 223 -6.19 -9.11 20.84
N TYR A 224 -5.84 -8.22 19.91
CA TYR A 224 -4.92 -8.47 18.81
C TYR A 224 -3.53 -8.91 19.33
N ASP A 225 -2.93 -8.15 20.24
CA ASP A 225 -1.60 -8.42 20.81
C ASP A 225 -1.58 -9.75 21.57
N ARG A 226 -2.62 -10.01 22.38
CA ARG A 226 -2.74 -11.27 23.11
C ARG A 226 -2.78 -12.47 22.17
N ARG A 227 -3.42 -12.35 21.00
CA ARG A 227 -3.42 -13.41 19.99
C ARG A 227 -2.03 -13.58 19.37
N ASP A 228 -1.37 -12.49 18.96
CA ASP A 228 -0.03 -12.56 18.36
C ASP A 228 0.98 -13.21 19.33
N ASP A 229 0.92 -12.85 20.61
CA ASP A 229 1.73 -13.47 21.67
C ASP A 229 1.47 -14.97 21.81
N GLU A 230 0.21 -15.40 21.81
CA GLU A 230 -0.14 -16.82 21.91
C GLU A 230 0.27 -17.61 20.65
N GLU A 231 0.18 -17.01 19.46
CA GLU A 231 0.68 -17.62 18.22
C GLU A 231 2.22 -17.74 18.23
N ARG A 232 2.94 -16.72 18.70
CA ARG A 232 4.39 -16.76 18.90
C ARG A 232 4.80 -17.84 19.90
N LYS A 233 4.12 -17.94 21.05
CA LYS A 233 4.38 -18.98 22.05
C LYS A 233 4.11 -20.38 21.50
N LYS A 234 3.04 -20.57 20.74
CA LYS A 234 2.74 -21.84 20.08
C LYS A 234 3.81 -22.19 19.03
N GLY A 235 4.20 -21.23 18.20
CA GLY A 235 5.29 -21.39 17.24
C GLY A 235 6.61 -21.78 17.91
N ALA A 236 6.98 -21.11 19.00
CA ALA A 236 8.17 -21.44 19.77
C ALA A 236 8.09 -22.85 20.40
N ARG A 237 6.92 -23.28 20.89
CA ARG A 237 6.72 -24.64 21.41
C ARG A 237 6.85 -25.70 20.33
N VAL A 238 6.26 -25.48 19.15
CA VAL A 238 6.38 -26.40 18.00
C VAL A 238 7.82 -26.49 17.53
N LEU A 239 8.52 -25.35 17.41
CA LEU A 239 9.95 -25.34 17.06
C LEU A 239 10.80 -26.08 18.10
N ALA A 240 10.53 -25.88 19.39
CA ALA A 240 11.24 -26.59 20.45
C ALA A 240 10.98 -28.10 20.44
N MET A 241 9.77 -28.54 20.11
CA MET A 241 9.44 -29.96 19.92
C MET A 241 10.19 -30.54 18.71
N ALA A 242 10.14 -29.87 17.55
CA ALA A 242 10.85 -30.30 16.35
C ALA A 242 12.37 -30.36 16.54
N LEU A 243 12.96 -29.43 17.31
CA LEU A 243 14.39 -29.47 17.66
C LEU A 243 14.72 -30.63 18.60
N ARG A 244 13.84 -30.98 19.56
CA ARG A 244 14.01 -32.16 20.42
C ARG A 244 13.92 -33.45 19.62
N GLU A 245 12.91 -33.60 18.76
CA GLU A 245 12.76 -34.75 17.87
C GLU A 245 13.94 -34.86 16.90
N GLY A 246 14.42 -33.74 16.33
CA GLY A 246 15.61 -33.72 15.49
C GLY A 246 16.91 -34.05 16.24
N TYR A 247 16.98 -33.82 17.55
CA TYR A 247 18.07 -34.30 18.42
C TYR A 247 17.92 -35.78 18.78
N GLU A 248 16.70 -36.28 18.95
CA GLU A 248 16.42 -37.69 19.23
C GLU A 248 16.58 -38.57 17.99
N GLU A 249 16.20 -38.12 16.79
CA GLU A 249 16.47 -38.82 15.52
C GLU A 249 17.97 -38.86 15.20
N ARG A 250 18.72 -37.79 15.53
CA ARG A 250 20.19 -37.74 15.40
C ARG A 250 20.91 -38.48 16.54
N GLY A 251 20.22 -38.66 17.68
CA GLY A 251 20.70 -39.37 18.88
C GLY A 251 20.39 -40.88 18.89
N ALA A 252 19.39 -41.34 18.13
CA ALA A 252 19.01 -42.76 18.04
C ALA A 252 19.81 -43.56 17.01
N LYS A 253 20.69 -42.91 16.22
CA LYS A 253 21.66 -43.57 15.33
C LYS A 253 23.09 -43.05 15.52
N THR A 254 23.57 -42.93 16.76
CA THR A 254 25.02 -42.87 17.00
C THR A 254 25.42 -43.73 18.20
N LYS A 255 25.70 -45.01 17.92
CA LYS A 255 26.73 -45.74 18.67
C LYS A 255 28.03 -44.95 18.52
N GLY A 256 28.41 -44.18 19.54
CA GLY A 256 29.72 -43.56 19.70
C GLY A 256 29.99 -42.36 18.80
N TRP A 257 30.15 -41.19 19.40
CA TRP A 257 31.03 -40.17 18.83
C TRP A 257 32.43 -40.33 19.44
N PRO A 258 33.50 -40.28 18.63
CA PRO A 258 34.86 -40.45 19.12
C PRO A 258 35.23 -39.23 19.95
N GLY A 259 35.62 -39.48 21.21
CA GLY A 259 36.35 -38.47 21.98
C GLY A 259 37.66 -38.10 21.28
N PRO A 260 38.28 -36.97 21.67
CA PRO A 260 39.51 -36.47 21.07
C PRO A 260 40.60 -37.57 21.04
N PRO A 261 41.37 -37.73 19.95
CA PRO A 261 42.34 -38.80 19.83
C PRO A 261 43.54 -38.49 20.73
N GLY A 262 43.65 -39.17 21.88
CA GLY A 262 44.88 -39.07 22.66
C GLY A 262 44.81 -39.49 24.12
N LYS A 263 44.85 -40.81 24.36
CA LYS A 263 45.61 -41.54 25.40
C LYS A 263 44.83 -42.79 25.80
N GLY A 264 45.15 -43.87 25.10
CA GLY A 264 44.65 -45.21 25.42
C GLY A 264 44.91 -45.55 26.87
N ARG A 265 43.99 -46.34 27.45
CA ARG A 265 44.21 -47.04 28.71
C ARG A 265 45.52 -47.82 28.58
N GLY A 266 46.54 -47.41 29.34
CA GLY A 266 47.78 -48.16 29.47
C GLY A 266 47.52 -49.58 29.99
N PRO A 267 48.53 -50.47 29.92
CA PRO A 267 48.39 -51.87 30.31
C PRO A 267 47.79 -52.00 31.70
N ARG A 268 46.80 -52.88 31.87
CA ARG A 268 46.16 -53.16 33.16
C ARG A 268 47.24 -53.59 34.15
N LEU A 269 47.36 -52.86 35.27
CA LEU A 269 48.23 -53.24 36.37
C LEU A 269 47.77 -54.59 36.94
N GLY A 270 48.72 -55.49 37.21
CA GLY A 270 48.46 -56.76 37.91
C GLY A 270 47.90 -56.51 39.31
N ARG A 271 47.22 -57.50 39.89
CA ARG A 271 46.45 -57.36 41.14
C ARG A 271 47.29 -56.85 42.33
N ASN A 272 48.62 -57.00 42.27
CA ASN A 272 49.56 -56.56 43.31
C ASN A 272 50.68 -55.62 42.80
N GLN A 273 50.51 -54.96 41.65
CA GLN A 273 51.52 -54.08 41.06
C GLN A 273 51.35 -52.61 41.46
N CYS A 274 52.45 -51.98 41.88
CA CYS A 274 52.49 -50.57 42.24
C CYS A 274 52.18 -49.67 41.04
N ALA A 275 51.21 -48.76 41.16
CA ALA A 275 50.82 -47.88 40.05
C ALA A 275 51.88 -46.83 39.65
N ILE A 276 53.00 -46.71 40.38
CA ILE A 276 54.10 -45.78 40.08
C ILE A 276 55.27 -46.51 39.41
N CYS A 277 55.84 -47.54 40.04
CA CYS A 277 57.00 -48.27 39.50
C CYS A 277 56.65 -49.59 38.81
N LYS A 278 55.40 -50.05 38.89
CA LYS A 278 54.89 -51.33 38.34
C LYS A 278 55.49 -52.61 38.95
N GLU A 279 56.29 -52.51 40.00
CA GLU A 279 56.81 -53.65 40.76
C GLU A 279 55.74 -54.21 41.72
N GLU A 280 55.82 -55.50 42.05
CA GLU A 280 54.87 -56.18 42.92
C GLU A 280 55.26 -56.08 44.41
N GLY A 281 54.28 -56.13 45.30
CA GLY A 281 54.50 -56.22 46.76
C GLY A 281 54.29 -54.94 47.56
N HIS A 282 53.97 -53.81 46.92
CA HIS A 282 53.57 -52.58 47.60
C HIS A 282 52.59 -51.76 46.74
N TRP A 283 51.75 -50.95 47.39
CA TRP A 283 50.79 -50.08 46.68
C TRP A 283 51.37 -48.69 46.40
N LYS A 284 50.70 -47.91 45.54
CA LYS A 284 51.11 -46.54 45.14
C LYS A 284 51.53 -45.65 46.31
N ASN A 285 50.88 -45.79 47.46
CA ASN A 285 51.09 -44.93 48.63
C ASN A 285 52.33 -45.31 49.46
N GLU A 286 52.86 -46.52 49.23
CA GLU A 286 54.02 -47.09 49.93
C GLU A 286 55.27 -47.11 49.02
N CYS A 287 55.14 -46.60 47.79
CA CYS A 287 56.22 -46.64 46.81
C CYS A 287 57.40 -45.73 47.21
N PRO A 288 58.63 -46.26 47.35
CA PRO A 288 59.81 -45.47 47.67
C PRO A 288 60.08 -44.35 46.64
N ARG A 289 59.67 -44.54 45.38
CA ARG A 289 59.84 -43.57 44.29
C ARG A 289 58.81 -42.42 44.31
N ARG A 290 57.85 -42.42 45.24
CA ARG A 290 56.76 -41.42 45.29
C ARG A 290 57.24 -39.99 45.57
N ARG A 291 58.35 -39.81 46.30
CA ARG A 291 58.89 -38.48 46.65
C ARG A 291 59.70 -37.80 45.53
N ALA A 292 60.14 -38.54 44.49
CA ALA A 292 60.95 -37.98 43.41
C ALA A 292 60.15 -37.18 42.36
N MET A 293 58.81 -37.29 42.33
CA MET A 293 57.95 -36.51 41.40
C MET A 293 57.45 -35.17 41.99
N GLY A 294 57.85 -34.80 43.21
CA GLY A 294 57.35 -33.61 43.91
C GLY A 294 58.13 -32.31 43.68
N GLU A 295 59.28 -32.34 42.99
CA GLU A 295 60.19 -31.19 42.92
C GLU A 295 60.14 -30.36 41.62
N GLU A 296 59.42 -30.80 40.57
CA GLU A 296 59.37 -30.04 39.30
C GLU A 296 58.33 -28.89 39.26
N HIS A 297 57.54 -28.68 40.32
CA HIS A 297 56.48 -27.66 40.35
C HIS A 297 56.85 -26.36 41.09
N LYS A 298 58.14 -26.01 41.22
CA LYS A 298 58.57 -24.77 41.92
C LYS A 298 59.09 -23.62 41.05
N TYR A 299 59.21 -23.75 39.74
CA TYR A 299 59.61 -22.62 38.89
C TYR A 299 58.85 -22.57 37.56
N ARG A 300 57.65 -21.96 37.57
CA ARG A 300 57.14 -21.25 36.38
C ARG A 300 56.65 -19.88 36.83
N THR A 301 57.38 -18.85 36.39
CA THR A 301 57.05 -17.43 36.53
C THR A 301 55.75 -17.12 35.78
N PRO A 302 54.83 -16.32 36.36
CA PRO A 302 53.65 -15.84 35.66
C PRO A 302 54.02 -14.72 34.66
N PRO A 303 53.34 -14.60 33.50
CA PRO A 303 53.51 -13.43 32.63
C PRO A 303 52.94 -12.17 33.29
N LEU A 304 53.63 -11.04 33.12
CA LEU A 304 53.25 -9.73 33.64
C LEU A 304 51.95 -9.18 33.04
N PRO A 305 51.20 -8.32 33.77
CA PRO A 305 50.01 -7.64 33.25
C PRO A 305 50.39 -6.42 32.42
N VAL A 306 49.78 -6.25 31.24
CA VAL A 306 49.88 -5.01 30.46
C VAL A 306 48.83 -4.02 30.96
N LEU A 307 49.28 -2.85 31.40
CA LEU A 307 48.50 -1.74 31.93
C LEU A 307 48.16 -0.69 30.86
N TYR A 308 46.93 -0.20 30.95
CA TYR A 308 46.43 1.19 30.80
C TYR A 308 46.31 1.91 29.43
N ASN A 309 45.04 2.34 29.22
CA ASN A 309 44.54 3.69 28.92
C ASN A 309 44.48 4.32 27.51
N SER A 310 43.22 4.49 27.07
CA SER A 310 42.52 5.74 26.66
C SER A 310 43.30 6.96 26.15
N ALA A 311 43.00 7.40 24.92
CA ALA A 311 42.54 8.77 24.56
C ALA A 311 42.21 8.84 23.05
N GLY A 312 41.17 9.58 22.67
CA GLY A 312 40.85 9.93 21.27
C GLY A 312 41.81 10.97 20.68
N PRO A 313 41.58 11.42 19.42
CA PRO A 313 40.93 12.73 19.30
C PRO A 313 39.98 12.91 18.10
N SER A 314 39.21 13.97 18.25
CA SER A 314 38.37 14.78 17.35
C SER A 314 39.04 15.32 16.08
N GLY A 315 38.23 15.66 15.05
CA GLY A 315 38.54 16.79 14.15
C GLY A 315 37.97 16.75 12.71
N GLU A 316 36.78 17.33 12.52
CA GLU A 316 36.33 18.25 11.44
C GLU A 316 36.48 17.96 9.92
N GLY A 317 35.33 17.98 9.21
CA GLY A 317 34.95 19.02 8.23
C GLY A 317 35.36 18.90 6.74
N SER A 318 34.38 18.76 5.83
CA SER A 318 34.17 19.66 4.66
C SER A 318 33.02 19.25 3.73
N SER A 319 32.39 20.27 3.17
CA SER A 319 31.20 20.35 2.32
C SER A 319 31.22 19.56 1.00
N LEU A 320 30.02 19.12 0.58
CA LEU A 320 29.35 19.47 -0.69
C LEU A 320 27.86 19.09 -0.61
#